data_AF-A0A1V1NQQ7-F1
#
_entry.id   AF-A0A1V1NQQ7-F1
#
_cell.length_a   1.000
_cell.length_b   1.000
_cell.length_c   1.000
_cell.angle_alpha   90.00
_cell.angle_beta   90.00
_cell.angle_gamma   90.00
#
_symmetry.space_group_name_H-M   'P 1'
#
loop_
_entity.id
_entity.type
_entity.pdbx_description
1 polymer ?
#
loop_
_entity_poly.entity_id
_entity_poly.type
_entity_poly.pdbx_seq_one_letter_code
_entity_poly.pdbx_strand_id
1 'polypeptide(L)'
;MNNDKLGIIDINKCIYPGEKLRFWIAILTTIPAILFYIFITFATMGIALIIIPIIIFFSWFITRLLRASLIGSCIEVSQDNFPQVYNLLEDIRKYLDYPKKVEAYVFQNGDVNSYL
;
A
#
# COMPACT_ATOMS: atom_id res chain seq x y z
N MET A 1 38.58 -25.40 30.41
CA MET A 1 38.82 -24.81 29.08
C MET A 1 39.32 -25.93 28.19
N ASN A 2 38.46 -26.53 27.36
CA ASN A 2 38.85 -27.64 26.50
C ASN A 2 38.16 -27.44 25.13
N ASN A 3 38.87 -26.76 24.23
CA ASN A 3 38.38 -26.24 22.95
C ASN A 3 38.75 -27.14 21.75
N ASP A 4 38.98 -28.44 21.96
CA ASP A 4 39.70 -29.27 20.95
C ASP A 4 38.92 -30.48 20.42
N LYS A 5 37.60 -30.40 20.24
CA LYS A 5 36.80 -31.50 19.62
C LYS A 5 35.73 -31.08 18.61
N LEU A 6 35.90 -29.95 17.93
CA LEU A 6 35.18 -29.71 16.69
C LEU A 6 35.98 -30.31 15.53
N GLY A 7 36.05 -31.65 15.53
CA GLY A 7 36.49 -32.40 14.36
C GLY A 7 35.60 -32.01 13.19
N ILE A 8 36.21 -31.54 12.12
CA ILE A 8 35.56 -31.01 10.91
C ILE A 8 34.49 -32.02 10.47
N ILE A 9 33.21 -31.70 10.73
CA ILE A 9 32.10 -32.59 10.40
C ILE A 9 32.06 -32.67 8.88
N ASP A 10 32.30 -33.86 8.33
CA ASP A 10 32.20 -34.09 6.88
C ASP A 10 30.73 -34.11 6.48
N ILE A 11 30.22 -32.92 6.14
CA ILE A 11 28.81 -32.65 5.82
C ILE A 11 28.30 -33.63 4.75
N ASN A 12 29.17 -34.04 3.82
CA ASN A 12 28.81 -34.97 2.73
C ASN A 12 28.40 -36.36 3.23
N LYS A 13 28.84 -36.79 4.41
CA LYS A 13 28.41 -38.06 5.04
C LYS A 13 27.05 -37.96 5.74
N CYS A 14 26.58 -36.75 6.03
CA CYS A 14 25.28 -36.50 6.64
C CYS A 14 24.15 -36.33 5.60
N ILE A 15 24.50 -36.26 4.31
CA ILE A 15 23.57 -36.11 3.18
C ILE A 15 22.94 -37.48 2.87
N TYR A 16 21.62 -37.52 2.74
CA TYR A 16 20.89 -38.77 2.45
C TYR A 16 21.25 -39.28 1.04
N PRO A 17 21.59 -40.58 0.86
CA PRO A 17 22.11 -41.08 -0.41
C PRO A 17 21.15 -40.94 -1.61
N GLY A 18 19.84 -40.81 -1.35
CA GLY A 18 18.82 -40.58 -2.38
C GLY A 18 18.39 -39.13 -2.56
N GLU A 19 19.06 -38.16 -1.93
CA GLU A 19 18.66 -36.74 -1.94
C GLU A 19 18.62 -36.17 -3.36
N LYS A 20 19.65 -36.44 -4.15
CA LYS A 20 19.75 -35.96 -5.55
C LYS A 20 18.60 -36.47 -6.42
N LEU A 21 18.23 -37.74 -6.27
CA LEU A 21 17.13 -38.34 -7.03
C LEU A 21 15.78 -37.74 -6.62
N ARG A 22 15.54 -37.60 -5.31
CA ARG A 22 14.32 -36.97 -4.78
C ARG A 22 14.20 -35.50 -5.20
N PHE A 23 15.32 -34.78 -5.20
CA PHE A 23 15.41 -33.41 -5.66
C PHE A 23 15.08 -33.29 -7.15
N TRP A 24 15.62 -34.17 -7.99
CA TRP A 24 15.29 -34.20 -9.42
C TRP A 24 13.83 -34.54 -9.69
N ILE A 25 13.26 -35.52 -8.96
CA ILE A 25 11.83 -35.83 -9.05
C ILE A 25 11.00 -34.62 -8.62
N ALA A 26 11.36 -33.96 -7.51
CA ALA A 26 10.67 -32.77 -7.04
C ALA A 26 10.72 -31.62 -8.05
N ILE A 27 11.87 -31.38 -8.69
CA ILE A 27 11.99 -30.39 -9.77
C ILE A 27 11.10 -30.77 -10.96
N LEU A 28 11.19 -32.02 -11.38
CA LEU A 28 10.46 -32.54 -12.54
C LEU A 28 8.94 -32.48 -12.35
N THR A 29 8.44 -32.63 -11.11
CA THR A 29 7.01 -32.51 -10.81
C THR A 29 6.59 -31.07 -10.57
N THR A 30 7.42 -30.29 -9.89
CA THR A 30 7.06 -28.94 -9.42
C THR A 30 7.06 -27.94 -10.56
N ILE A 31 8.06 -27.99 -11.47
CA ILE A 31 8.14 -27.04 -12.57
C ILE A 31 6.91 -27.14 -13.51
N PRO A 32 6.51 -28.32 -14.01
CA PRO A 32 5.32 -28.44 -14.84
C PRO A 32 4.04 -28.10 -14.09
N ALA A 33 3.93 -28.44 -12.80
CA ALA A 33 2.78 -28.08 -11.99
C ALA A 33 2.62 -26.55 -11.88
N ILE A 34 3.72 -25.82 -11.62
CA ILE A 34 3.72 -24.35 -11.57
C ILE A 34 3.29 -23.78 -12.92
N LEU A 35 3.90 -24.26 -14.02
CA LEU A 35 3.55 -23.80 -15.37
C LEU A 35 2.08 -24.05 -15.71
N PHE A 36 1.54 -25.21 -15.31
CA PHE A 36 0.13 -25.55 -15.50
C PHE A 36 -0.80 -24.64 -14.69
N TYR A 37 -0.47 -24.34 -13.44
CA TYR A 37 -1.25 -23.40 -12.63
C TYR A 37 -1.20 -21.98 -13.18
N ILE A 38 -0.03 -21.51 -13.63
CA ILE A 38 0.10 -20.21 -14.30
C ILE A 38 -0.77 -20.19 -15.56
N PHE A 39 -0.69 -21.23 -16.39
CA PHE A 39 -1.49 -21.35 -17.60
C PHE A 39 -3.00 -21.33 -17.31
N ILE A 40 -3.47 -22.11 -16.34
CA ILE A 40 -4.90 -22.09 -15.93
C ILE A 40 -5.29 -20.70 -15.42
N THR A 41 -4.44 -20.04 -14.64
CA THR A 41 -4.73 -18.70 -14.11
C THR A 41 -4.91 -17.70 -15.25
N PHE A 42 -4.01 -17.72 -16.26
CA PHE A 42 -4.16 -16.88 -17.45
C PHE A 42 -5.32 -17.31 -18.36
N ALA A 43 -5.62 -18.61 -18.46
CA ALA A 43 -6.72 -19.10 -19.30
C ALA A 43 -8.09 -18.78 -18.70
N THR A 44 -8.21 -18.78 -17.37
CA THR A 44 -9.47 -18.55 -16.64
C THR A 44 -9.69 -17.09 -16.29
N MET A 45 -8.67 -16.43 -15.72
CA MET A 45 -8.75 -15.04 -15.27
C MET A 45 -8.22 -14.03 -16.29
N GLY A 46 -7.44 -14.48 -17.29
CA GLY A 46 -7.05 -13.73 -18.48
C GLY A 46 -6.76 -12.25 -18.24
N ILE A 47 -7.51 -11.41 -18.97
CA ILE A 47 -7.38 -9.96 -18.98
C ILE A 47 -7.69 -9.34 -17.60
N ALA A 48 -8.53 -9.98 -16.77
CA ALA A 48 -8.87 -9.47 -15.45
C ALA A 48 -7.65 -9.37 -14.53
N LEU A 49 -6.71 -10.30 -14.65
CA LEU A 49 -5.47 -10.30 -13.86
C LEU A 49 -4.57 -9.09 -14.18
N ILE A 50 -4.74 -8.48 -15.36
CA ILE A 50 -4.04 -7.26 -15.78
C ILE A 50 -4.88 -6.03 -15.44
N ILE A 51 -6.18 -6.04 -15.75
CA ILE A 51 -7.06 -4.89 -15.58
C ILE A 51 -7.27 -4.54 -14.10
N ILE A 52 -7.51 -5.53 -13.24
CA ILE A 52 -7.79 -5.28 -11.81
C ILE A 52 -6.66 -4.51 -11.13
N PRO A 53 -5.38 -4.94 -11.19
CA PRO A 53 -4.30 -4.18 -10.56
C PRO A 53 -4.10 -2.81 -11.20
N ILE A 54 -4.33 -2.65 -12.51
CA ILE A 54 -4.31 -1.34 -13.18
C ILE A 54 -5.36 -0.41 -12.58
N ILE A 55 -6.62 -0.85 -12.49
CA ILE A 55 -7.71 -0.06 -11.90
C ILE A 55 -7.39 0.30 -10.46
N ILE A 56 -6.91 -0.66 -9.65
CA ILE A 56 -6.53 -0.41 -8.25
C ILE A 56 -5.42 0.64 -8.17
N PHE A 57 -4.38 0.51 -9.00
CA PHE A 57 -3.27 1.44 -9.03
C PHE A 57 -3.72 2.85 -9.41
N PHE A 58 -4.50 3.00 -10.49
CA PHE A 58 -4.99 4.30 -10.92
C PHE A 58 -5.97 4.91 -9.93
N SER A 59 -6.87 4.13 -9.34
CA SER A 59 -7.79 4.59 -8.31
C SER A 59 -7.03 5.12 -7.09
N TRP A 60 -6.03 4.38 -6.62
CA TRP A 60 -5.17 4.81 -5.53
C TRP A 60 -4.38 6.07 -5.90
N PHE A 61 -3.80 6.12 -7.10
CA PHE A 61 -3.00 7.23 -7.58
C PHE A 61 -3.81 8.52 -7.71
N ILE A 62 -4.98 8.46 -8.36
CA ILE A 62 -5.90 9.60 -8.49
C ILE A 62 -6.35 10.09 -7.12
N THR A 63 -6.69 9.18 -6.19
CA THR A 63 -7.10 9.57 -4.83
C THR A 63 -5.98 10.30 -4.10
N ARG A 64 -4.73 9.86 -4.26
CA ARG A 64 -3.56 10.53 -3.68
C ARG A 64 -3.34 11.92 -4.30
N LEU A 65 -3.47 12.02 -5.62
CA LEU A 65 -3.31 13.27 -6.36
C LEU A 65 -4.38 14.30 -5.97
N LEU A 66 -5.65 13.88 -5.94
CA LEU A 66 -6.77 14.73 -5.50
C LEU A 66 -6.58 15.19 -4.05
N ARG A 67 -6.18 14.28 -3.15
CA ARG A 67 -5.90 14.64 -1.76
C ARG A 67 -4.76 15.65 -1.65
N ALA A 68 -3.69 15.47 -2.42
CA ALA A 68 -2.59 16.41 -2.46
C ALA A 68 -3.02 17.78 -3.00
N SER A 69 -3.86 17.81 -4.04
CA SER A 69 -4.43 19.05 -4.57
C SER A 69 -5.32 19.76 -3.56
N LEU A 70 -6.14 19.03 -2.82
CA LEU A 70 -6.99 19.60 -1.77
C LEU A 70 -6.16 20.14 -0.61
N ILE A 71 -5.17 19.39 -0.12
CA ILE A 71 -4.30 19.86 0.98
C ILE A 71 -3.43 21.05 0.53
N GLY A 72 -2.95 21.04 -0.71
CA GLY A 72 -2.14 22.14 -1.25
C GLY A 72 -2.90 23.45 -1.45
N SER A 73 -4.23 23.39 -1.61
CA SER A 73 -5.07 24.56 -1.87
C SER A 73 -6.06 24.88 -0.73
N CYS A 74 -6.02 24.12 0.36
CA CYS A 74 -6.85 24.33 1.54
C CYS A 74 -5.99 24.67 2.76
N ILE A 75 -6.45 25.65 3.53
CA ILE A 75 -5.89 25.95 4.86
C ILE A 75 -6.95 25.56 5.89
N GLU A 76 -6.58 24.74 6.89
CA GLU A 76 -7.48 24.42 8.02
C GLU A 76 -7.76 25.71 8.81
N VAL A 77 -9.03 25.94 9.12
CA VAL A 77 -9.46 27.03 10.01
C VAL A 77 -8.97 26.70 11.42
N SER A 78 -7.93 27.40 11.84
CA SER A 78 -7.38 27.34 13.19
C SER A 78 -7.51 28.70 13.90
N GLN A 79 -7.30 28.70 15.21
CA GLN A 79 -7.22 29.93 16.00
C GLN A 79 -6.08 30.85 15.54
N ASP A 80 -5.00 30.29 14.98
CA ASP A 80 -3.82 31.03 14.54
C ASP A 80 -4.00 31.71 13.17
N ASN A 81 -4.74 31.08 12.25
CA ASN A 81 -4.93 31.58 10.89
C ASN A 81 -6.23 32.38 10.72
N PHE A 82 -7.34 31.90 11.30
CA PHE A 82 -8.69 32.45 11.11
C PHE A 82 -9.47 32.52 12.44
N PRO A 83 -9.03 33.33 13.42
CA PRO A 83 -9.59 33.32 14.78
C PRO A 83 -11.08 33.65 14.83
N GLN A 84 -11.56 34.57 13.98
CA GLN A 84 -12.96 34.98 13.95
C GLN A 84 -13.89 33.85 13.48
N VAL A 85 -13.49 33.16 12.41
CA VAL A 85 -14.26 32.02 11.86
C VAL A 85 -14.19 30.84 12.82
N TYR A 86 -13.02 30.58 13.41
CA TYR A 86 -12.85 29.53 14.41
C TYR A 86 -13.76 29.72 15.62
N ASN A 87 -13.81 30.93 16.18
CA ASN A 87 -14.67 31.24 17.33
C ASN A 87 -16.16 31.09 16.98
N LEU A 88 -16.56 31.56 15.79
CA LEU A 88 -17.93 31.37 15.31
C LEU A 88 -18.31 29.88 15.19
N LEU A 89 -17.40 29.05 14.67
CA LEU A 89 -17.62 27.60 14.56
C LEU A 89 -17.73 26.94 15.93
N GLU A 90 -16.91 27.34 16.91
CA GLU A 90 -17.01 26.84 18.29
C GLU A 90 -18.32 27.28 18.98
N ASP A 91 -18.77 28.52 18.75
CA ASP A 91 -20.03 29.02 19.29
C ASP A 91 -21.23 28.27 18.69
N ILE A 92 -21.22 28.01 17.38
CA ILE A 92 -22.23 27.18 16.71
C ILE A 92 -22.18 25.73 17.21
N ARG A 93 -20.97 25.16 17.39
CA ARG A 93 -20.80 23.81 17.92
C ARG A 93 -21.42 23.67 19.31
N LYS A 94 -21.18 24.65 20.19
CA LYS A 94 -21.76 24.71 21.54
C LYS A 94 -23.27 24.90 21.48
N TYR A 95 -23.76 25.78 20.62
CA TYR A 95 -25.20 26.02 20.45
C TYR A 95 -25.96 24.77 19.99
N LEU A 96 -25.34 23.96 19.13
CA LEU A 96 -25.92 22.72 18.59
C LEU A 96 -25.66 21.47 19.45
N ASP A 97 -24.96 21.62 20.59
CA ASP A 97 -24.49 20.50 21.44
C ASP A 97 -23.78 19.39 20.64
N TYR A 98 -22.96 19.79 19.66
CA TYR A 98 -22.32 18.84 18.76
C TYR A 98 -21.00 18.32 19.38
N PRO A 99 -20.87 16.99 19.62
CA PRO A 99 -19.79 16.44 20.43
C PRO A 99 -18.43 16.32 19.70
N LYS A 100 -18.40 16.51 18.38
CA LYS A 100 -17.16 16.36 17.57
C LYS A 100 -16.59 17.71 17.18
N LYS A 101 -15.26 17.78 17.06
CA LYS A 101 -14.57 18.95 16.48
C LYS A 101 -15.11 19.20 15.07
N VAL A 102 -15.49 20.44 14.78
CA VAL A 102 -15.89 20.86 13.44
C VAL A 102 -14.62 21.24 12.69
N GLU A 103 -14.24 20.43 11.73
CA GLU A 103 -13.10 20.71 10.84
C GLU A 103 -13.62 21.52 9.65
N ALA A 104 -13.16 22.76 9.54
CA ALA A 104 -13.47 23.63 8.42
C ALA A 104 -12.17 23.96 7.67
N TYR A 105 -12.25 23.96 6.34
CA TYR A 105 -11.13 24.26 5.46
C TYR A 105 -11.51 25.43 4.55
N VAL A 106 -10.64 26.43 4.47
CA VAL A 106 -10.78 27.51 3.50
C VAL A 106 -10.03 27.07 2.24
N PHE A 107 -10.77 26.84 1.17
CA PHE A 107 -10.21 26.55 -0.13
C PHE A 107 -9.94 27.86 -0.88
N GLN A 108 -8.69 28.09 -1.26
CA GLN A 108 -8.35 29.19 -2.13
C GLN A 108 -8.63 28.77 -3.58
N ASN A 109 -9.79 29.16 -4.11
CA ASN A 109 -10.10 28.99 -5.51
C ASN A 109 -9.27 30.01 -6.30
N GLY A 110 -8.09 29.58 -6.76
CA GLY A 110 -7.24 30.37 -7.64
C GLY A 110 -7.86 30.43 -9.03
N ASP A 111 -8.92 31.22 -9.22
CA ASP A 111 -9.20 31.78 -10.54
C ASP A 111 -8.05 32.74 -10.86
N VAL A 112 -6.94 32.18 -11.31
CA VAL A 112 -5.98 32.92 -12.12
C VAL A 112 -6.64 33.07 -13.49
N ASN A 113 -7.63 33.96 -13.56
CA ASN A 113 -7.95 34.65 -14.80
C ASN A 113 -6.77 35.59 -15.10
N SER A 114 -5.62 35.03 -15.47
CA SER A 114 -4.58 35.82 -16.14
C SER A 114 -4.92 35.88 -17.62
N TYR A 115 -5.96 36.66 -17.95
CA TYR A 115 -5.97 37.35 -19.23
C TYR A 115 -5.11 38.59 -19.03
N LEU A 116 -3.85 38.49 -19.43
CA LEU A 116 -3.00 39.62 -19.83
C LEU A 116 -2.75 39.48 -21.33
#